data_AF-A0A251V687-F1
#
_entry.id   AF-A0A251V687-F1
#
_cell.length_a   1.000
_cell.length_b   1.000
_cell.length_c   1.000
_cell.angle_alpha   90.00
_cell.angle_beta   90.00
_cell.angle_gamma   90.00
#
_symmetry.space_group_name_H-M   'P 1'
#
loop_
_entity.id
_entity.type
_entity.pdbx_description
1 polymer ?
#
loop_
_entity_poly.entity_id
_entity_poly.type
_entity_poly.pdbx_seq_one_letter_code
_entity_poly.pdbx_strand_id
1 'polypeptide(L)'
;MIKLIQATVCILALFGLCTADIQANRLFKFLKSKHSRNSPNNNKRMVSEEATDEYSPVYIAPQDGLAELDKISALPGQPEGVNFSQYSGYVTVNPNAGRALFYYFVESPTDSSTKPLVLWLNGGPGCSSLIGAMSELGPFRINSDGKTLFMNDYAWSNVANMLFLESPAGVGFSYSNTTSDYDKSGDKNTADDAYIFLVNWLERFPQYKTRDFYITGESYAGHYVPQLAYTILLNNKKTNQTMINIKGIAIGNAVIDEELYQKGKYDYWWSHAIISDSTHDAIFKYCDFASNSLSAMCDNIIDKAWNEKGDVDVYNIYAPICLTPAERNTSAIPGSVRPLSTFHHL
;
A
#
# COMPACT_ATOMS: atom_id res chain seq x y z
N MET A 1 -31.46 -18.72 -34.78
CA MET A 1 -30.77 -18.85 -33.48
C MET A 1 -29.51 -17.98 -33.32
N ILE A 2 -29.12 -17.14 -34.30
CA ILE A 2 -27.88 -16.32 -34.22
C ILE A 2 -28.15 -14.84 -33.88
N LYS A 3 -29.38 -14.34 -34.01
CA LYS A 3 -29.73 -12.94 -33.69
C LYS A 3 -30.07 -12.67 -32.22
N LEU A 4 -30.27 -13.71 -31.39
CA LEU A 4 -30.61 -13.54 -29.97
C LEU A 4 -29.37 -13.43 -29.07
N ILE A 5 -28.19 -13.86 -29.54
CA ILE A 5 -26.95 -13.86 -28.74
C ILE A 5 -26.28 -12.46 -28.74
N GLN A 6 -26.44 -11.67 -29.81
CA GLN A 6 -25.88 -10.31 -29.86
C GLN A 6 -26.60 -9.30 -28.96
N ALA A 7 -27.91 -9.47 -28.72
CA ALA A 7 -28.68 -8.56 -27.87
C ALA A 7 -28.34 -8.75 -26.37
N THR A 8 -28.10 -10.00 -25.93
CA THR A 8 -27.79 -10.31 -24.53
C THR A 8 -26.38 -9.86 -24.14
N VAL A 9 -25.42 -9.93 -25.06
CA VAL A 9 -24.03 -9.43 -24.85
C VAL A 9 -24.00 -7.90 -24.73
N CYS A 10 -24.86 -7.19 -25.49
CA CYS A 10 -24.94 -5.73 -25.45
C CYS A 10 -25.55 -5.19 -24.15
N ILE A 11 -26.54 -5.90 -23.58
CA ILE A 11 -27.19 -5.50 -22.34
C ILE A 11 -26.26 -5.71 -21.13
N LEU A 12 -25.49 -6.81 -21.08
CA LEU A 12 -24.52 -7.05 -20.00
C LEU A 12 -23.36 -6.03 -20.00
N ALA A 13 -22.91 -5.58 -21.18
CA ALA A 13 -21.90 -4.54 -21.29
C ALA A 13 -22.39 -3.17 -20.77
N LEU A 14 -23.67 -2.84 -21.00
CA LEU A 14 -24.28 -1.59 -20.50
C LEU A 14 -24.44 -1.58 -18.97
N PHE A 15 -24.78 -2.72 -18.34
CA PHE A 15 -24.83 -2.82 -16.88
C PHE A 15 -23.44 -2.70 -16.24
N GLY A 16 -22.41 -3.30 -16.84
CA GLY A 16 -21.03 -3.19 -16.36
C GLY A 16 -20.51 -1.74 -16.34
N LEU A 17 -20.74 -0.99 -17.43
CA LEU A 17 -20.31 0.40 -17.55
C LEU A 17 -21.01 1.33 -16.54
N CYS A 18 -22.33 1.18 -16.35
CA CYS A 18 -23.10 2.02 -15.43
C CYS A 18 -22.72 1.79 -13.95
N THR A 19 -22.39 0.55 -13.56
CA THR A 19 -21.92 0.25 -12.20
C THR A 19 -20.52 0.79 -11.91
N ALA A 20 -19.61 0.74 -12.89
CA ALA A 20 -18.27 1.32 -12.78
C ALA A 20 -18.32 2.86 -12.61
N ASP A 21 -19.26 3.53 -13.27
CA ASP A 21 -19.51 4.97 -13.08
C ASP A 21 -19.90 5.32 -11.65
N ILE A 22 -20.77 4.52 -11.03
CA ILE A 22 -21.19 4.73 -9.64
C ILE A 22 -20.03 4.46 -8.67
N GLN A 23 -19.24 3.40 -8.90
CA GLN A 23 -18.13 3.02 -8.04
C GLN A 23 -17.00 4.06 -8.08
N ALA A 24 -16.57 4.49 -9.27
CA ALA A 24 -15.56 5.52 -9.43
C ALA A 24 -16.00 6.84 -8.75
N ASN A 25 -17.26 7.23 -8.92
CA ASN A 25 -17.81 8.44 -8.29
C ASN A 25 -17.90 8.32 -6.76
N ARG A 26 -18.25 7.15 -6.21
CA ARG A 26 -18.26 6.94 -4.75
C ARG A 26 -16.85 7.02 -4.17
N LEU A 27 -15.89 6.37 -4.83
CA LEU A 27 -14.49 6.41 -4.41
C LEU A 27 -13.90 7.82 -4.55
N PHE A 28 -14.26 8.54 -5.62
CA PHE A 28 -13.91 9.94 -5.78
C PHE A 28 -14.48 10.82 -4.66
N LYS A 29 -15.75 10.61 -4.27
CA LYS A 29 -16.35 11.31 -3.12
C LYS A 29 -15.62 10.99 -1.82
N PHE A 30 -15.22 9.74 -1.61
CA PHE A 30 -14.39 9.33 -0.47
C PHE A 30 -13.05 10.09 -0.48
N LEU A 31 -12.32 10.07 -1.60
CA LEU A 31 -11.06 10.80 -1.77
C LEU A 31 -11.23 12.33 -1.64
N LYS A 32 -12.35 12.91 -2.08
CA LYS A 32 -12.66 14.34 -1.96
C LYS A 32 -13.15 14.77 -0.59
N SER A 33 -13.74 13.87 0.20
CA SER A 33 -14.18 14.21 1.56
C SER A 33 -13.02 14.74 2.42
N LYS A 34 -11.80 14.29 2.11
CA LYS A 34 -10.51 14.80 2.60
C LYS A 34 -10.21 16.26 2.26
N HIS A 35 -10.66 16.76 1.11
CA HIS A 35 -10.37 18.11 0.63
C HIS A 35 -11.39 19.16 1.11
N SER A 36 -12.61 18.76 1.43
CA SER A 36 -13.70 19.70 1.72
C SER A 36 -13.64 20.32 3.13
N ARG A 37 -12.74 19.88 4.00
CA ARG A 37 -12.60 20.41 5.38
C ARG A 37 -11.52 21.49 5.52
N ASN A 38 -10.65 21.66 4.52
CA ASN A 38 -9.58 22.67 4.52
C ASN A 38 -10.01 24.01 3.86
N SER A 39 -11.01 24.70 4.43
CA SER A 39 -11.39 26.14 4.32
C SER A 39 -11.53 26.84 2.93
N PRO A 40 -12.27 27.97 2.82
CA PRO A 40 -12.68 28.58 1.56
C PRO A 40 -11.53 29.41 0.97
N ASN A 41 -10.69 28.79 0.17
CA ASN A 41 -9.80 29.53 -0.71
C ASN A 41 -10.22 29.28 -2.16
N ASN A 42 -10.72 30.33 -2.80
CA ASN A 42 -11.14 30.42 -4.20
C ASN A 42 -9.96 30.32 -5.19
N ASN A 43 -8.99 29.44 -4.93
CA ASN A 43 -8.12 28.95 -5.98
C ASN A 43 -8.77 27.70 -6.54
N LYS A 44 -9.52 27.90 -7.63
CA LYS A 44 -9.84 26.87 -8.62
C LYS A 44 -8.54 26.23 -9.13
N ARG A 45 -7.91 25.37 -8.35
CA ARG A 45 -7.38 24.13 -8.90
C ARG A 45 -8.51 23.12 -8.76
N MET A 46 -9.51 23.33 -9.62
CA MET A 46 -10.38 22.25 -10.04
C MET A 46 -9.45 21.08 -10.35
N VAL A 47 -9.69 19.92 -9.73
CA VAL A 47 -9.63 18.70 -10.52
C VAL A 47 -10.62 18.97 -11.64
N SER A 48 -10.09 19.51 -12.74
CA SER A 48 -10.89 19.85 -13.90
C SER A 48 -11.56 18.55 -14.32
N GLU A 49 -12.88 18.59 -14.38
CA GLU A 49 -13.68 17.74 -15.27
C GLU A 49 -13.40 18.04 -16.75
N GLU A 50 -12.21 18.55 -17.07
CA GLU A 50 -11.63 18.52 -18.39
C GLU A 50 -10.45 17.57 -18.27
N ALA A 51 -10.78 16.27 -18.29
CA ALA A 51 -9.92 15.35 -19.01
C ALA A 51 -9.91 15.89 -20.43
N THR A 52 -8.84 16.60 -20.80
CA THR A 52 -8.47 16.70 -22.20
C THR A 52 -8.50 15.28 -22.72
N ASP A 53 -9.40 15.03 -23.66
CA ASP A 53 -9.69 13.76 -24.34
C ASP A 53 -8.50 13.23 -25.17
N GLU A 54 -7.28 13.61 -24.77
CA GLU A 54 -6.04 13.17 -25.39
C GLU A 54 -5.69 11.82 -24.78
N TYR A 55 -6.27 10.78 -25.39
CA TYR A 55 -5.90 9.40 -25.18
C TYR A 55 -4.38 9.24 -25.34
N SER A 56 -3.66 9.14 -24.22
CA SER A 56 -2.29 8.65 -24.21
C SER A 56 -2.35 7.16 -23.87
N PRO A 57 -1.98 6.25 -24.80
CA PRO A 57 -1.96 4.83 -24.52
C PRO A 57 -0.99 4.56 -23.37
N VAL A 58 -1.43 3.74 -22.40
CA VAL A 58 -0.56 3.24 -21.34
C VAL A 58 0.64 2.55 -22.00
N TYR A 59 1.84 2.86 -21.52
CA TYR A 59 3.04 2.16 -21.99
C TYR A 59 2.91 0.66 -21.68
N ILE A 60 2.94 -0.16 -22.72
CA ILE A 60 2.97 -1.63 -22.62
C ILE A 60 4.26 -2.11 -23.29
N ALA A 61 5.20 -2.61 -22.50
CA ALA A 61 6.39 -3.29 -23.00
C ALA A 61 6.04 -4.71 -23.50
N PRO A 62 6.82 -5.29 -24.41
CA PRO A 62 6.75 -6.73 -24.70
C PRO A 62 7.01 -7.53 -23.42
N GLN A 63 6.09 -8.42 -23.06
CA GLN A 63 6.18 -9.22 -21.82
C GLN A 63 6.27 -10.74 -22.06
N ASP A 64 6.15 -11.18 -23.31
CA ASP A 64 6.07 -12.60 -23.65
C ASP A 64 7.31 -13.36 -23.14
N GLY A 65 7.07 -14.43 -22.39
CA GLY A 65 8.11 -15.30 -21.83
C GLY A 65 8.85 -14.75 -20.60
N LEU A 66 8.63 -13.49 -20.20
CA LEU A 66 9.35 -12.90 -19.05
C LEU A 66 8.90 -13.49 -17.71
N ALA A 67 7.67 -14.01 -17.60
CA ALA A 67 7.18 -14.66 -16.38
C ALA A 67 8.06 -15.86 -15.97
N GLU A 68 8.53 -16.66 -16.94
CA GLU A 68 9.39 -17.83 -16.64
C GLU A 68 10.79 -17.40 -16.21
N LEU A 69 11.28 -16.26 -16.68
CA LEU A 69 12.57 -15.69 -16.24
C LEU A 69 12.51 -15.14 -14.82
N ASP A 70 11.35 -14.65 -14.40
CA ASP A 70 11.12 -14.15 -13.05
C ASP A 70 10.90 -15.29 -12.03
N LYS A 71 10.77 -16.54 -12.49
CA LYS A 71 10.46 -17.68 -11.61
C LYS A 71 11.61 -17.98 -10.65
N ILE A 72 11.28 -17.99 -9.36
CA ILE A 72 12.22 -18.35 -8.30
C ILE A 72 12.15 -19.87 -8.09
N SER A 73 13.28 -20.56 -8.30
CA SER A 73 13.39 -22.00 -8.04
C SER A 73 13.40 -22.32 -6.54
N ALA A 74 14.21 -21.60 -5.78
CA ALA A 74 14.24 -21.63 -4.31
C ALA A 74 14.93 -20.35 -3.79
N LEU A 75 14.43 -19.82 -2.67
CA LEU A 75 15.13 -18.77 -1.94
C LEU A 75 16.25 -19.36 -1.08
N PRO A 76 17.36 -18.63 -0.85
CA PRO A 76 18.35 -19.01 0.16
C PRO A 76 17.70 -19.19 1.53
N GLY A 77 17.96 -20.33 2.17
CA GLY A 77 17.39 -20.63 3.50
C GLY A 77 15.92 -21.03 3.50
N GLN A 78 15.28 -21.19 2.33
CA GLN A 78 13.91 -21.69 2.21
C GLN A 78 13.78 -23.13 2.74
N PRO A 79 12.72 -23.47 3.49
CA PRO A 79 12.46 -24.84 3.89
C PRO A 79 12.16 -25.74 2.68
N GLU A 80 12.47 -27.03 2.82
CA GLU A 80 12.09 -28.04 1.84
C GLU A 80 10.57 -28.26 1.80
N GLY A 81 10.06 -28.82 0.71
CA GLY A 81 8.63 -29.18 0.60
C GLY A 81 7.69 -28.02 0.24
N VAL A 82 8.23 -26.87 -0.14
CA VAL A 82 7.42 -25.76 -0.68
C VAL A 82 6.72 -26.18 -1.97
N ASN A 83 5.40 -26.05 -2.00
CA ASN A 83 4.51 -26.58 -3.04
C ASN A 83 3.71 -25.46 -3.75
N PHE A 84 4.29 -24.27 -3.87
CA PHE A 84 3.70 -23.16 -4.63
C PHE A 84 4.75 -22.53 -5.54
N SER A 85 4.28 -21.88 -6.61
CA SER A 85 5.13 -21.08 -7.49
C SER A 85 5.36 -19.69 -6.89
N GLN A 86 6.58 -19.18 -7.04
CA GLN A 86 6.92 -17.81 -6.65
C GLN A 86 7.80 -17.17 -7.73
N TYR A 87 7.67 -15.86 -7.86
CA TYR A 87 8.27 -15.06 -8.91
C TYR A 87 8.75 -13.74 -8.34
N SER A 88 9.84 -13.21 -8.88
CA SER A 88 10.25 -11.84 -8.61
C SER A 88 10.92 -11.24 -9.82
N GLY A 89 10.71 -9.96 -10.05
CA GLY A 89 11.34 -9.28 -11.15
C GLY A 89 10.96 -7.81 -11.20
N TYR A 90 11.35 -7.18 -12.30
CA TYR A 90 11.10 -5.76 -12.54
C TYR A 90 10.10 -5.58 -13.68
N VAL A 91 9.25 -4.56 -13.53
CA VAL A 91 8.38 -4.07 -14.59
C VAL A 91 8.68 -2.59 -14.80
N THR A 92 9.12 -2.25 -16.01
CA THR A 92 9.39 -0.86 -16.40
C THR A 92 8.09 -0.09 -16.53
N VAL A 93 7.95 0.98 -15.74
CA VAL A 93 6.77 1.87 -15.72
C VAL A 93 7.03 3.17 -16.46
N ASN A 94 8.29 3.56 -16.64
CA ASN A 94 8.69 4.68 -17.47
C ASN A 94 10.02 4.41 -18.19
N PRO A 95 10.02 4.08 -19.49
CA PRO A 95 11.24 3.76 -20.22
C PRO A 95 12.17 4.97 -20.39
N ASN A 96 11.62 6.18 -20.56
CA ASN A 96 12.41 7.40 -20.75
C ASN A 96 13.21 7.76 -19.50
N ALA A 97 12.59 7.60 -18.32
CA ALA A 97 13.26 7.82 -17.05
C ALA A 97 14.11 6.62 -16.61
N GLY A 98 13.96 5.47 -17.26
CA GLY A 98 14.52 4.19 -16.81
C GLY A 98 13.97 3.77 -15.44
N ARG A 99 12.66 3.99 -15.21
CA ARG A 99 11.98 3.70 -13.96
C ARG A 99 11.29 2.35 -14.00
N ALA A 100 11.60 1.49 -13.03
CA ALA A 100 11.06 0.15 -12.91
C ALA A 100 10.69 -0.17 -11.45
N LEU A 101 9.57 -0.88 -11.28
CA LEU A 101 9.11 -1.34 -9.97
C LEU A 101 9.40 -2.83 -9.81
N PHE A 102 9.93 -3.19 -8.66
CA PHE A 102 10.18 -4.57 -8.23
C PHE A 102 8.92 -5.18 -7.60
N TYR A 103 8.70 -6.46 -7.87
CA TYR A 103 7.64 -7.23 -7.25
C TYR A 103 8.13 -8.58 -6.75
N TYR A 104 7.44 -9.09 -5.73
CA TYR A 104 7.49 -10.50 -5.33
C TYR A 104 6.06 -11.06 -5.40
N PHE A 105 5.88 -12.15 -6.13
CA PHE A 105 4.59 -12.78 -6.36
C PHE A 105 4.61 -14.23 -5.90
N VAL A 106 3.56 -14.64 -5.19
CA VAL A 106 3.41 -15.97 -4.61
C VAL A 106 2.04 -16.50 -4.97
N GLU A 107 2.00 -17.62 -5.69
CA GLU A 107 0.75 -18.31 -5.97
C GLU A 107 0.25 -19.04 -4.73
N SER A 108 -1.06 -19.30 -4.69
CA SER A 108 -1.60 -20.13 -3.63
C SER A 108 -1.11 -21.58 -3.73
N PRO A 109 -0.75 -22.24 -2.61
CA PRO A 109 -0.33 -23.64 -2.62
C PRO A 109 -1.42 -24.62 -3.08
N THR A 110 -2.69 -24.21 -3.00
CA THR A 110 -3.85 -25.02 -3.39
C THR A 110 -4.74 -24.22 -4.33
N ASP A 111 -5.12 -24.84 -5.46
CA ASP A 111 -6.05 -24.27 -6.44
C ASP A 111 -5.73 -22.81 -6.85
N SER A 112 -4.46 -22.48 -7.06
CA SER A 112 -4.02 -21.12 -7.48
C SER A 112 -4.81 -20.60 -8.69
N SER A 113 -5.16 -21.50 -9.62
CA SER A 113 -5.94 -21.22 -10.82
C SER A 113 -7.41 -20.87 -10.57
N THR A 114 -7.93 -20.95 -9.34
CA THR A 114 -9.31 -20.52 -8.99
C THR A 114 -9.32 -19.35 -8.00
N LYS A 115 -8.28 -19.22 -7.18
CA LYS A 115 -8.17 -18.19 -6.14
C LYS A 115 -7.92 -16.77 -6.67
N PRO A 116 -8.40 -15.73 -5.97
CA PRO A 116 -8.27 -14.33 -6.39
C PRO A 116 -6.81 -13.87 -6.45
N LEU A 117 -6.57 -12.77 -7.15
CA LEU A 117 -5.30 -12.03 -7.11
C LEU A 117 -5.43 -10.88 -6.12
N VAL A 118 -4.46 -10.76 -5.21
CA VAL A 118 -4.45 -9.73 -4.18
C VAL A 118 -3.13 -8.98 -4.24
N LEU A 119 -3.20 -7.68 -4.53
CA LEU A 119 -2.06 -6.77 -4.42
C LEU A 119 -1.91 -6.31 -2.96
N TRP A 120 -0.71 -6.36 -2.42
CA TRP A 120 -0.35 -5.82 -1.11
C TRP A 120 0.64 -4.66 -1.23
N LEU A 121 0.36 -3.58 -0.50
CA LEU A 121 1.16 -2.36 -0.42
C LEU A 121 1.41 -1.97 1.04
N ASN A 122 2.66 -1.98 1.50
CA ASN A 122 3.03 -1.31 2.74
C ASN A 122 3.04 0.23 2.54
N GLY A 123 2.98 0.98 3.64
CA GLY A 123 2.89 2.44 3.65
C GLY A 123 4.25 3.17 3.74
N GLY A 124 4.40 3.98 4.80
CA GLY A 124 5.58 4.83 5.06
C GLY A 124 5.22 6.31 5.08
N PRO A 125 5.18 7.02 3.94
CA PRO A 125 5.48 6.59 2.57
C PRO A 125 6.94 6.13 2.39
N GLY A 126 7.18 5.21 1.45
CA GLY A 126 8.54 4.76 1.11
C GLY A 126 8.99 3.47 1.82
N CYS A 127 8.12 2.79 2.56
CA CYS A 127 8.42 1.48 3.13
C CYS A 127 8.20 0.37 2.09
N SER A 128 9.05 -0.66 2.14
CA SER A 128 8.98 -1.80 1.22
C SER A 128 7.80 -2.73 1.53
N SER A 129 7.13 -3.21 0.49
CA SER A 129 6.11 -4.26 0.61
C SER A 129 6.67 -5.65 0.92
N LEU A 130 8.00 -5.81 0.92
CA LEU A 130 8.64 -7.02 1.41
C LEU A 130 8.59 -7.13 2.94
N ILE A 131 8.29 -6.03 3.65
CA ILE A 131 7.89 -6.09 5.07
C ILE A 131 6.64 -6.97 5.18
N GLY A 132 5.60 -6.70 4.39
CA GLY A 132 4.42 -7.54 4.28
C GLY A 132 4.73 -8.99 3.91
N ALA A 133 5.61 -9.19 2.94
CA ALA A 133 5.96 -10.52 2.46
C ALA A 133 6.73 -11.37 3.49
N MET A 134 7.64 -10.77 4.25
CA MET A 134 8.60 -11.52 5.08
C MET A 134 8.33 -11.42 6.59
N SER A 135 7.55 -10.42 7.01
CA SER A 135 7.33 -10.08 8.42
C SER A 135 5.85 -9.96 8.79
N GLU A 136 4.92 -10.21 7.88
CA GLU A 136 3.48 -10.10 8.15
C GLU A 136 2.67 -11.27 7.56
N LEU A 137 2.36 -11.24 6.27
CA LEU A 137 1.31 -12.07 5.68
C LEU A 137 1.76 -12.90 4.48
N GLY A 138 3.02 -12.79 4.06
CA GLY A 138 3.57 -13.66 3.03
C GLY A 138 3.85 -15.09 3.51
N PRO A 139 4.31 -15.97 2.60
CA PRO A 139 4.41 -17.40 2.83
C PRO A 139 5.51 -17.81 3.81
N PHE A 140 6.50 -16.93 4.02
CA PHE A 140 7.66 -17.21 4.85
C PHE A 140 7.85 -16.12 5.90
N ARG A 141 8.49 -16.51 7.00
CA ARG A 141 9.06 -15.60 8.00
C ARG A 141 10.57 -15.80 8.07
N ILE A 142 11.29 -14.74 8.42
CA ILE A 142 12.74 -14.77 8.60
C ILE A 142 13.05 -15.29 10.01
N ASN A 143 13.93 -16.29 10.12
CA ASN A 143 14.43 -16.76 11.42
C ASN A 143 15.35 -15.72 12.08
N SER A 144 15.54 -15.84 13.39
CA SER A 144 16.41 -14.93 14.16
C SER A 144 17.88 -14.95 13.73
N ASP A 145 18.31 -15.95 12.96
CA ASP A 145 19.65 -16.01 12.37
C ASP A 145 19.84 -15.03 11.19
N GLY A 146 18.76 -14.42 10.70
CA GLY A 146 18.75 -13.52 9.55
C GLY A 146 19.15 -14.18 8.22
N LYS A 147 19.12 -15.51 8.15
CA LYS A 147 19.65 -16.31 7.03
C LYS A 147 18.70 -17.37 6.55
N THR A 148 17.91 -17.97 7.45
CA THR A 148 16.96 -19.03 7.12
C THR A 148 15.52 -18.53 7.20
N LEU A 149 14.64 -19.23 6.50
CA LEU A 149 13.22 -18.95 6.45
C LEU A 149 12.45 -20.11 7.10
N PHE A 150 11.27 -19.81 7.64
CA PHE A 150 10.29 -20.82 8.04
C PHE A 150 8.92 -20.50 7.44
N MET A 151 8.08 -21.53 7.27
CA MET A 151 6.74 -21.38 6.73
C MET A 151 5.85 -20.56 7.68
N ASN A 152 5.04 -19.68 7.10
CA ASN A 152 3.99 -18.97 7.83
C ASN A 152 2.66 -19.73 7.70
N ASP A 153 2.24 -20.41 8.76
CA ASP A 153 0.98 -21.16 8.78
C ASP A 153 -0.26 -20.29 8.52
N TYR A 154 -0.15 -18.98 8.76
CA TYR A 154 -1.23 -18.00 8.58
C TYR A 154 -1.01 -17.10 7.35
N ALA A 155 -0.19 -17.54 6.40
CA ALA A 155 0.04 -16.81 5.16
C ALA A 155 -1.27 -16.53 4.41
N TRP A 156 -1.43 -15.32 3.88
CA TRP A 156 -2.59 -14.97 3.06
C TRP A 156 -2.59 -15.71 1.72
N SER A 157 -1.42 -16.18 1.27
CA SER A 157 -1.32 -17.06 0.11
C SER A 157 -2.09 -18.37 0.28
N ASN A 158 -2.48 -18.76 1.51
CA ASN A 158 -3.35 -19.91 1.73
C ASN A 158 -4.75 -19.73 1.11
N VAL A 159 -5.20 -18.51 0.84
CA VAL A 159 -6.53 -18.21 0.29
C VAL A 159 -6.53 -17.30 -0.94
N ALA A 160 -5.37 -16.80 -1.37
CA ALA A 160 -5.22 -15.92 -2.52
C ALA A 160 -3.87 -16.11 -3.23
N ASN A 161 -3.74 -15.57 -4.44
CA ASN A 161 -2.44 -15.35 -5.08
C ASN A 161 -1.97 -13.94 -4.68
N MET A 162 -0.82 -13.84 -4.00
CA MET A 162 -0.35 -12.63 -3.34
C MET A 162 0.73 -11.94 -4.16
N LEU A 163 0.49 -10.68 -4.53
CA LEU A 163 1.43 -9.82 -5.25
C LEU A 163 1.90 -8.69 -4.33
N PHE A 164 3.18 -8.70 -3.96
CA PHE A 164 3.81 -7.66 -3.15
C PHE A 164 4.58 -6.71 -4.08
N LEU A 165 4.24 -5.43 -4.05
CA LEU A 165 4.82 -4.42 -4.93
C LEU A 165 5.63 -3.40 -4.13
N GLU A 166 6.91 -3.24 -4.42
CA GLU A 166 7.71 -2.14 -3.86
C GLU A 166 7.45 -0.86 -4.67
N SER A 167 6.79 0.12 -4.07
CA SER A 167 6.38 1.36 -4.73
C SER A 167 6.41 2.53 -3.74
N PRO A 168 6.80 3.75 -4.14
CA PRO A 168 7.25 4.16 -5.49
C PRO A 168 8.69 3.73 -5.83
N ALA A 169 9.22 4.16 -6.97
CA ALA A 169 10.63 3.97 -7.32
C ALA A 169 11.56 4.60 -6.26
N GLY A 170 12.62 3.89 -5.89
CA GLY A 170 13.50 4.22 -4.76
C GLY A 170 13.20 3.41 -3.49
N VAL A 171 12.05 2.74 -3.44
CA VAL A 171 11.70 1.82 -2.35
C VAL A 171 12.30 0.44 -2.59
N GLY A 172 13.12 -0.02 -1.65
CA GLY A 172 13.70 -1.36 -1.70
C GLY A 172 14.53 -1.58 -2.96
N PHE A 173 14.09 -2.51 -3.80
CA PHE A 173 14.74 -2.81 -5.08
C PHE A 173 14.21 -1.96 -6.24
N SER A 174 13.03 -1.35 -6.13
CA SER A 174 12.48 -0.46 -7.18
C SER A 174 13.37 0.75 -7.39
N TYR A 175 13.57 1.16 -8.66
CA TYR A 175 14.55 2.20 -8.99
C TYR A 175 14.13 3.09 -10.16
N SER A 176 14.81 4.22 -10.29
CA SER A 176 14.83 5.07 -11.49
C SER A 176 16.25 5.44 -11.89
N ASN A 177 16.54 5.38 -13.19
CA ASN A 177 17.80 5.91 -13.73
C ASN A 177 17.84 7.45 -13.71
N THR A 178 16.70 8.11 -13.46
CA THR A 178 16.58 9.56 -13.37
C THR A 178 16.50 10.01 -11.92
N THR A 179 17.59 10.53 -11.37
CA THR A 179 17.68 10.91 -9.95
C THR A 179 16.58 11.87 -9.48
N SER A 180 16.13 12.79 -10.34
CA SER A 180 15.07 13.74 -9.96
C SER A 180 13.70 13.11 -9.71
N ASP A 181 13.49 11.83 -10.07
CA ASP A 181 12.24 11.12 -9.78
C ASP A 181 12.07 10.88 -8.28
N TYR A 182 13.16 10.73 -7.54
CA TYR A 182 13.12 10.49 -6.10
C TYR A 182 12.57 11.71 -5.33
N ASP A 183 12.83 12.93 -5.81
CA ASP A 183 12.32 14.17 -5.22
C ASP A 183 10.89 14.52 -5.66
N LYS A 184 10.38 13.85 -6.70
CA LYS A 184 9.08 14.13 -7.32
C LYS A 184 8.01 13.11 -6.95
N SER A 185 8.34 12.14 -6.10
CA SER A 185 7.41 11.11 -5.64
C SER A 185 6.24 11.74 -4.87
N GLY A 186 5.03 11.28 -5.17
CA GLY A 186 3.79 11.77 -4.57
C GLY A 186 2.62 10.84 -4.85
N ASP A 187 1.47 11.14 -4.26
CA ASP A 187 0.29 10.27 -4.31
C ASP A 187 -0.16 9.94 -5.74
N LYS A 188 -0.25 10.97 -6.59
CA LYS A 188 -0.76 10.83 -7.96
C LYS A 188 0.17 9.99 -8.84
N ASN A 189 1.45 10.32 -8.91
CA ASN A 189 2.41 9.59 -9.73
C ASN A 189 2.67 8.17 -9.21
N THR A 190 2.60 7.95 -7.89
CA THR A 190 2.67 6.59 -7.32
C THR A 190 1.49 5.74 -7.79
N ALA A 191 0.27 6.29 -7.79
CA ALA A 191 -0.90 5.58 -8.29
C ALA A 191 -0.85 5.35 -9.82
N ASP A 192 -0.38 6.34 -10.59
CA ASP A 192 -0.24 6.25 -12.04
C ASP A 192 0.83 5.18 -12.43
N ASP A 193 2.00 5.18 -11.78
CA ASP A 193 3.06 4.18 -12.01
C ASP A 193 2.62 2.77 -11.57
N ALA A 194 1.96 2.62 -10.41
CA ALA A 194 1.44 1.32 -9.97
C ALA A 194 0.37 0.77 -10.91
N TYR A 195 -0.42 1.64 -11.53
CA TYR A 195 -1.37 1.24 -12.56
C TYR A 195 -0.67 0.76 -13.84
N ILE A 196 0.35 1.48 -14.33
CA ILE A 196 1.17 1.06 -15.48
C ILE A 196 1.84 -0.29 -15.18
N PHE A 197 2.35 -0.46 -13.96
CA PHE A 197 2.89 -1.72 -13.47
C PHE A 197 1.86 -2.85 -13.61
N LEU A 198 0.64 -2.68 -13.09
CA LEU A 198 -0.39 -3.73 -13.15
C LEU A 198 -0.78 -4.11 -14.57
N VAL A 199 -0.91 -3.14 -15.47
CA VAL A 199 -1.22 -3.40 -16.88
C VAL A 199 -0.11 -4.26 -17.51
N ASN A 200 1.15 -3.88 -17.34
CA ASN A 200 2.28 -4.66 -17.86
C ASN A 200 2.43 -6.02 -17.17
N TRP A 201 2.23 -6.08 -15.86
CA TRP A 201 2.29 -7.33 -15.10
C TRP A 201 1.22 -8.32 -15.58
N LEU A 202 0.01 -7.85 -15.90
CA LEU A 202 -1.05 -8.68 -16.47
C LEU A 202 -0.78 -9.13 -17.91
N GLU A 203 0.00 -8.38 -18.69
CA GLU A 203 0.52 -8.87 -19.97
C GLU A 203 1.57 -9.96 -19.77
N ARG A 204 2.40 -9.85 -18.73
CA ARG A 204 3.38 -10.89 -18.34
C ARG A 204 2.72 -12.15 -17.80
N PHE A 205 1.66 -12.00 -17.02
CA PHE A 205 0.90 -13.08 -16.38
C PHE A 205 -0.56 -13.11 -16.90
N PRO A 206 -0.78 -13.45 -18.19
CA PRO A 206 -2.07 -13.31 -18.85
C PRO A 206 -3.20 -14.15 -18.23
N GLN A 207 -2.87 -15.26 -17.56
CA GLN A 207 -3.81 -16.11 -16.83
C GLN A 207 -4.52 -15.39 -15.67
N TYR A 208 -4.04 -14.22 -15.24
CA TYR A 208 -4.65 -13.43 -14.19
C TYR A 208 -5.54 -12.28 -14.69
N LYS A 209 -5.61 -12.01 -16.01
CA LYS A 209 -6.39 -10.87 -16.58
C LYS A 209 -7.87 -10.88 -16.19
N THR A 210 -8.48 -12.06 -16.09
CA THR A 210 -9.90 -12.20 -15.73
C THR A 210 -10.11 -12.43 -14.24
N ARG A 211 -9.04 -12.52 -13.46
CA ARG A 211 -9.11 -12.91 -12.06
C ARG A 211 -9.79 -11.82 -11.22
N ASP A 212 -10.58 -12.24 -10.24
CA ASP A 212 -11.05 -11.34 -9.19
C ASP A 212 -9.85 -10.69 -8.50
N PHE A 213 -9.79 -9.36 -8.57
CA PHE A 213 -8.65 -8.59 -8.12
C PHE A 213 -8.99 -7.72 -6.92
N TYR A 214 -8.16 -7.76 -5.89
CA TYR A 214 -8.29 -6.92 -4.69
C TYR A 214 -7.00 -6.13 -4.46
N ILE A 215 -7.15 -4.92 -3.95
CA ILE A 215 -6.03 -4.07 -3.57
C ILE A 215 -6.05 -3.90 -2.05
N THR A 216 -4.95 -4.25 -1.42
CA THR A 216 -4.82 -4.27 0.02
C THR A 216 -3.55 -3.55 0.46
N GLY A 217 -3.53 -3.03 1.68
CA GLY A 217 -2.33 -2.40 2.21
C GLY A 217 -2.53 -1.83 3.61
N GLU A 218 -1.48 -1.24 4.14
CA GLU A 218 -1.47 -0.70 5.50
C GLU A 218 -0.83 0.69 5.64
N SER A 219 -1.09 1.36 6.77
CA SER A 219 -0.46 2.64 7.12
C SER A 219 -0.73 3.70 6.03
N TYR A 220 0.30 4.33 5.45
CA TYR A 220 0.15 5.30 4.36
C TYR A 220 -0.48 4.70 3.09
N ALA A 221 -0.58 3.37 2.97
CA ALA A 221 -1.36 2.75 1.89
C ALA A 221 -2.87 3.06 1.96
N GLY A 222 -3.36 3.67 3.06
CA GLY A 222 -4.64 4.36 3.09
C GLY A 222 -4.79 5.45 2.03
N HIS A 223 -3.68 5.97 1.50
CA HIS A 223 -3.64 6.84 0.33
C HIS A 223 -3.42 6.03 -0.96
N TYR A 224 -2.48 5.08 -0.97
CA TYR A 224 -2.12 4.33 -2.19
C TYR A 224 -3.27 3.48 -2.72
N VAL A 225 -3.88 2.68 -1.85
CA VAL A 225 -4.92 1.70 -2.20
C VAL A 225 -6.13 2.35 -2.86
N PRO A 226 -6.81 3.34 -2.24
CA PRO A 226 -7.99 3.96 -2.85
C PRO A 226 -7.64 4.81 -4.08
N GLN A 227 -6.47 5.45 -4.14
CA GLN A 227 -6.08 6.21 -5.33
C GLN A 227 -5.76 5.30 -6.51
N LEU A 228 -5.07 4.18 -6.30
CA LEU A 228 -4.84 3.17 -7.34
C LEU A 228 -6.17 2.54 -7.81
N ALA A 229 -7.06 2.18 -6.89
CA ALA A 229 -8.39 1.68 -7.23
C ALA A 229 -9.18 2.69 -8.07
N TYR A 230 -9.11 3.98 -7.74
CA TYR A 230 -9.74 5.03 -8.52
C TYR A 230 -9.13 5.16 -9.92
N THR A 231 -7.80 5.15 -10.03
CA THR A 231 -7.08 5.16 -11.31
C THR A 231 -7.47 3.96 -12.19
N ILE A 232 -7.59 2.76 -11.62
CA ILE A 232 -8.05 1.56 -12.35
C ILE A 232 -9.49 1.75 -12.85
N LEU A 233 -10.41 2.16 -11.98
CA LEU A 233 -11.81 2.35 -12.36
C LEU A 233 -11.99 3.40 -13.46
N LEU A 234 -11.20 4.47 -13.46
CA LEU A 234 -11.21 5.46 -14.54
C LEU A 234 -10.68 4.88 -15.85
N ASN A 235 -9.58 4.14 -15.82
CA ASN A 235 -8.98 3.61 -17.03
C ASN A 235 -9.76 2.41 -17.61
N ASN A 236 -10.45 1.63 -16.78
CA ASN A 236 -11.38 0.59 -17.22
C ASN A 236 -12.53 1.12 -18.10
N LYS A 237 -12.83 2.43 -18.06
CA LYS A 237 -13.83 3.07 -18.93
C LYS A 237 -13.32 3.37 -20.33
N LYS A 238 -11.99 3.43 -20.52
CA LYS A 238 -11.39 3.75 -21.81
C LYS A 238 -11.47 2.52 -22.72
N THR A 239 -11.88 2.72 -23.97
CA THR A 239 -11.87 1.67 -24.98
C THR A 239 -10.43 1.22 -25.26
N ASN A 240 -10.23 -0.07 -25.51
CA ASN A 240 -8.93 -0.70 -25.81
C ASN A 240 -7.89 -0.72 -24.68
N GLN A 241 -8.27 -0.43 -23.43
CA GLN A 241 -7.39 -0.59 -22.27
C GLN A 241 -7.57 -1.97 -21.63
N THR A 242 -6.49 -2.56 -21.10
CA THR A 242 -6.55 -3.81 -20.32
C THR A 242 -7.51 -3.64 -19.14
N MET A 243 -8.62 -4.39 -19.16
CA MET A 243 -9.61 -4.37 -18.08
C MET A 243 -9.05 -5.10 -16.86
N ILE A 244 -9.03 -4.43 -15.72
CA ILE A 244 -8.68 -5.04 -14.44
C ILE A 244 -9.96 -5.31 -13.66
N ASN A 245 -10.24 -6.58 -13.35
CA ASN A 245 -11.47 -7.04 -12.69
C ASN A 245 -11.43 -6.79 -11.16
N ILE A 246 -11.35 -5.51 -10.77
CA ILE A 246 -11.32 -5.08 -9.37
C ILE A 246 -12.65 -5.39 -8.66
N LYS A 247 -12.57 -6.08 -7.52
CA LYS A 247 -13.71 -6.49 -6.69
C LYS A 247 -13.82 -5.72 -5.38
N GLY A 248 -12.70 -5.24 -4.84
CA GLY A 248 -12.71 -4.50 -3.59
C GLY A 248 -11.34 -4.03 -3.15
N ILE A 249 -11.34 -3.26 -2.06
CA ILE A 249 -10.15 -2.80 -1.37
C ILE A 249 -10.24 -3.12 0.12
N ALA A 250 -9.09 -3.31 0.78
CA ALA A 250 -8.99 -3.39 2.23
C ALA A 250 -7.76 -2.61 2.72
N ILE A 251 -7.88 -1.89 3.83
CA ILE A 251 -6.80 -1.08 4.39
C ILE A 251 -6.68 -1.33 5.90
N GLY A 252 -5.48 -1.65 6.38
CA GLY A 252 -5.18 -1.91 7.79
C GLY A 252 -4.49 -0.72 8.45
N ASN A 253 -4.96 -0.30 9.64
CA ASN A 253 -4.33 0.73 10.48
C ASN A 253 -3.86 1.99 9.69
N ALA A 254 -4.70 2.43 8.76
CA ALA A 254 -4.28 3.35 7.72
C ALA A 254 -4.53 4.81 8.08
N VAL A 255 -3.65 5.70 7.61
CA VAL A 255 -3.92 7.14 7.60
C VAL A 255 -4.85 7.43 6.43
N ILE A 256 -6.03 7.99 6.72
CA ILE A 256 -7.06 8.30 5.71
C ILE A 256 -7.33 9.80 5.67
N ASP A 257 -7.51 10.39 6.85
CA ASP A 257 -7.75 11.81 7.07
C ASP A 257 -6.78 12.29 8.15
N GLU A 258 -5.92 13.25 7.80
CA GLU A 258 -4.83 13.69 8.66
C GLU A 258 -5.34 14.37 9.94
N GLU A 259 -6.39 15.19 9.83
CA GLU A 259 -6.96 15.90 10.97
C GLU A 259 -7.53 14.91 12.00
N LEU A 260 -8.35 13.96 11.52
CA LEU A 260 -8.94 12.92 12.37
C LEU A 260 -7.88 11.96 12.92
N TYR A 261 -6.85 11.66 12.13
CA TYR A 261 -5.72 10.85 12.58
C TYR A 261 -4.99 11.54 13.74
N GLN A 262 -4.63 12.82 13.62
CA GLN A 262 -3.93 13.55 14.67
C GLN A 262 -4.77 13.66 15.95
N LYS A 263 -6.06 14.01 15.83
CA LYS A 263 -6.98 14.05 16.98
C LYS A 263 -7.11 12.68 17.64
N GLY A 264 -7.40 11.65 16.86
CA GLY A 264 -7.56 10.28 17.34
C GLY A 264 -6.29 9.72 17.98
N LYS A 265 -5.11 10.08 17.47
CA LYS A 265 -3.82 9.68 18.05
C LYS A 265 -3.65 10.22 19.47
N TYR A 266 -3.89 11.52 19.70
CA TYR A 266 -3.71 12.11 21.02
C TYR A 266 -4.83 11.71 22.00
N ASP A 267 -6.06 11.50 21.53
CA ASP A 267 -7.13 10.87 22.32
C ASP A 267 -6.74 9.43 22.73
N TYR A 268 -6.19 8.66 21.80
CA TYR A 268 -5.71 7.30 22.07
C TYR A 268 -4.57 7.30 23.10
N TRP A 269 -3.59 8.19 22.96
CA TRP A 269 -2.49 8.29 23.94
C TRP A 269 -2.99 8.67 25.32
N TRP A 270 -3.90 9.65 25.42
CA TRP A 270 -4.46 10.05 26.71
C TRP A 270 -5.27 8.93 27.37
N SER A 271 -6.17 8.29 26.62
CA SER A 271 -6.99 7.18 27.13
C SER A 271 -6.18 5.93 27.54
N HIS A 272 -4.93 5.83 27.10
CA HIS A 272 -3.99 4.77 27.48
C HIS A 272 -2.93 5.23 28.49
N ALA A 273 -3.13 6.37 29.15
CA ALA A 273 -2.23 6.94 30.16
C ALA A 273 -0.79 7.17 29.66
N ILE A 274 -0.64 7.46 28.36
CA ILE A 274 0.65 7.77 27.73
C ILE A 274 0.99 9.26 27.87
N ILE A 275 -0.04 10.13 27.93
CA ILE A 275 0.11 11.58 28.11
C ILE A 275 -0.80 12.09 29.22
N SER A 276 -0.43 13.20 29.85
CA SER A 276 -1.19 13.80 30.95
C SER A 276 -2.47 14.51 30.48
N ASP A 277 -3.47 14.62 31.37
CA ASP A 277 -4.68 15.42 31.17
C ASP A 277 -4.34 16.84 30.68
N SER A 278 -3.35 17.46 31.32
CA SER A 278 -2.91 18.82 30.97
C SER A 278 -2.36 18.94 29.54
N THR A 279 -1.69 17.90 29.05
CA THR A 279 -1.14 17.86 27.69
C THR A 279 -2.25 17.61 26.68
N HIS A 280 -3.15 16.67 26.96
CA HIS A 280 -4.32 16.38 26.13
C HIS A 280 -5.20 17.62 25.97
N ASP A 281 -5.61 18.25 27.07
CA ASP A 281 -6.42 19.47 27.06
C ASP A 281 -5.75 20.61 26.27
N ALA A 282 -4.43 20.76 26.42
CA ALA A 282 -3.66 21.76 25.69
C ALA A 282 -3.63 21.49 24.18
N ILE A 283 -3.47 20.23 23.75
CA ILE A 283 -3.53 19.86 22.33
C ILE A 283 -4.88 20.26 21.75
N PHE A 284 -5.98 19.84 22.36
CA PHE A 284 -7.32 20.13 21.84
C PHE A 284 -7.72 21.60 21.90
N LYS A 285 -7.02 22.39 22.73
CA LYS A 285 -7.24 23.84 22.83
C LYS A 285 -6.40 24.66 21.87
N TYR A 286 -5.16 24.25 21.60
CA TYR A 286 -4.16 25.10 20.92
C TYR A 286 -3.68 24.55 19.57
N CYS A 287 -3.97 23.29 19.24
CA CYS A 287 -3.64 22.70 17.96
C CYS A 287 -4.84 22.70 17.00
N ASP A 288 -4.67 23.35 15.86
CA ASP A 288 -5.59 23.25 14.72
C ASP A 288 -5.00 22.31 13.66
N PHE A 289 -5.39 21.04 13.74
CA PHE A 289 -4.95 20.01 12.80
C PHE A 289 -5.62 20.09 11.41
N ALA A 290 -6.60 20.98 11.22
CA ALA A 290 -7.17 21.25 9.90
C ALA A 290 -6.32 22.26 9.11
N SER A 291 -5.44 23.00 9.79
CA SER A 291 -4.50 23.93 9.18
C SER A 291 -3.33 23.20 8.51
N ASN A 292 -2.86 23.73 7.38
CA ASN A 292 -1.65 23.25 6.70
C ASN A 292 -0.34 23.61 7.44
N SER A 293 -0.42 24.41 8.50
CA SER A 293 0.73 24.82 9.31
C SER A 293 0.36 24.83 10.78
N LEU A 294 1.19 24.18 11.59
CA LEU A 294 1.07 24.20 13.04
C LEU A 294 1.64 25.51 13.61
N SER A 295 1.06 25.97 14.71
CA SER A 295 1.59 27.12 15.44
C SER A 295 2.76 26.68 16.31
N ALA A 296 3.73 27.57 16.57
CA ALA A 296 4.84 27.28 17.49
C ALA A 296 4.34 26.87 18.89
N MET A 297 3.17 27.34 19.31
CA MET A 297 2.53 26.90 20.56
C MET A 297 2.11 25.44 20.47
N CYS A 298 1.44 25.03 19.38
CA CYS A 298 1.05 23.64 19.16
C CYS A 298 2.29 22.73 19.07
N ASP A 299 3.34 23.14 18.34
CA ASP A 299 4.58 22.37 18.21
C ASP A 299 5.19 22.07 19.58
N ASN A 300 5.32 23.08 20.45
CA ASN A 300 5.83 22.89 21.82
C ASN A 300 4.97 21.91 22.65
N ILE A 301 3.65 21.91 22.46
CA ILE A 301 2.74 20.99 23.17
C ILE A 301 2.88 19.57 22.62
N ILE A 302 3.02 19.41 21.30
CA ILE A 302 3.29 18.12 20.66
C ILE A 302 4.63 17.56 21.14
N ASP A 303 5.68 18.38 21.22
CA ASP A 303 6.98 17.97 21.76
C ASP A 303 6.85 17.50 23.22
N LYS A 304 6.05 18.19 24.04
CA LYS A 304 5.73 17.74 25.40
C LYS A 304 5.04 16.37 25.39
N ALA A 305 4.07 16.14 24.50
CA ALA A 305 3.38 14.85 24.39
C ALA A 305 4.34 13.72 24.00
N TRP A 306 5.27 13.98 23.07
CA TRP A 306 6.32 13.01 22.71
C TRP A 306 7.29 12.72 23.85
N ASN A 307 7.61 13.73 24.66
CA ASN A 307 8.43 13.53 25.87
C ASN A 307 7.70 12.70 26.93
N GLU A 308 6.41 12.96 27.17
CA GLU A 308 5.57 12.18 28.10
C GLU A 308 5.42 10.72 27.64
N LYS A 309 5.27 10.48 26.33
CA LYS A 309 5.22 9.14 25.74
C LYS A 309 6.45 8.29 26.10
N GLY A 310 7.62 8.90 26.29
CA GLY A 310 8.84 8.21 26.69
C GLY A 310 9.28 7.11 25.71
N ASP A 311 9.83 6.02 26.24
CA ASP A 311 10.31 4.87 25.47
C ASP A 311 9.18 3.83 25.32
N VAL A 312 8.20 4.16 24.47
CA VAL A 312 7.04 3.30 24.13
C VAL A 312 6.98 3.17 22.61
N ASP A 313 6.84 1.95 22.11
CA ASP A 313 6.62 1.69 20.69
C ASP A 313 5.23 2.16 20.27
N VAL A 314 5.16 3.12 19.35
CA VAL A 314 3.90 3.69 18.86
C VAL A 314 3.13 2.71 17.96
N TYR A 315 3.79 1.69 17.41
CA TYR A 315 3.16 0.67 16.59
C TYR A 315 2.54 -0.44 17.43
N ASN A 316 3.05 -0.66 18.66
CA ASN A 316 2.46 -1.56 19.64
C ASN A 316 2.86 -1.14 21.07
N ILE A 317 1.97 -0.42 21.76
CA ILE A 317 2.25 0.19 23.06
C ILE A 317 2.49 -0.83 24.20
N TYR A 318 2.20 -2.11 23.95
CA TYR A 318 2.44 -3.21 24.89
C TYR A 318 3.54 -4.16 24.41
N ALA A 319 4.22 -3.86 23.30
CA ALA A 319 5.37 -4.61 22.86
C ALA A 319 6.62 -4.18 23.65
N PRO A 320 7.55 -5.12 23.89
CA PRO A 320 8.88 -4.75 24.35
C PRO A 320 9.65 -4.08 23.21
N ILE A 321 10.61 -3.22 23.55
CA ILE A 321 11.33 -2.40 22.57
C ILE A 321 12.53 -3.18 22.03
N CYS A 322 12.67 -3.22 20.71
CA CYS A 322 13.82 -3.84 20.07
C CYS A 322 15.09 -3.02 20.33
N LEU A 323 16.13 -3.67 20.89
CA LEU A 323 17.40 -3.00 21.17
C LEU A 323 18.22 -2.83 19.88
N THR A 324 18.73 -1.62 19.68
CA THR A 324 19.67 -1.35 18.58
C THR A 324 20.96 -2.16 18.73
N PRO A 325 21.75 -2.35 17.66
CA PRO A 325 23.09 -2.95 17.77
C PRO A 325 23.99 -2.26 18.80
N ALA A 326 23.85 -0.94 18.99
CA ALA A 326 24.63 -0.18 19.96
C ALA A 326 24.19 -0.41 21.42
N GLU A 327 22.89 -0.68 21.65
CA GLU A 327 22.35 -0.96 22.99
C GLU A 327 22.51 -2.43 23.40
N ARG A 328 22.79 -3.31 22.43
CA ARG A 328 23.16 -4.70 22.70
C ARG A 328 24.58 -4.72 23.29
N ASN A 329 24.68 -4.82 24.62
CA ASN A 329 25.93 -5.23 25.28
C ASN A 329 26.48 -6.49 24.56
N THR A 330 27.81 -6.65 24.51
CA THR A 330 28.57 -7.62 23.70
C THR A 330 28.19 -9.11 23.84
N SER A 331 27.17 -9.45 24.62
CA SER A 331 26.62 -10.80 24.83
C SER A 331 25.15 -10.96 24.41
N ALA A 332 24.51 -9.96 23.78
CA ALA A 332 23.09 -10.00 23.42
C ALA A 332 22.83 -10.54 22.00
N ILE A 333 21.97 -11.57 21.91
CA ILE A 333 21.55 -12.29 20.69
C ILE A 333 20.72 -11.35 19.78
N PRO A 334 20.76 -11.48 18.44
CA PRO A 334 19.82 -10.80 17.54
C PRO A 334 18.36 -10.95 18.00
N GLY A 335 17.60 -9.85 18.01
CA GLY A 335 16.23 -9.81 18.53
C GLY A 335 16.09 -9.59 20.05
N SER A 336 17.17 -9.18 20.73
CA SER A 336 17.09 -8.78 22.14
C SER A 336 16.17 -7.57 22.32
N VAL A 337 15.29 -7.65 23.32
CA VAL A 337 14.32 -6.59 23.62
C VAL A 337 14.49 -6.06 25.04
N ARG A 338 14.19 -4.79 25.26
CA ARG A 338 13.99 -4.21 26.58
C ARG A 338 12.56 -4.52 27.02
N PRO A 339 12.33 -5.21 28.16
CA PRO A 339 10.99 -5.34 28.72
C PRO A 339 10.38 -3.96 28.94
N LEU A 340 9.06 -3.84 28.83
CA LEU A 340 8.35 -2.64 29.24
C LEU A 340 8.80 -2.26 30.65
N SER A 341 9.45 -1.11 30.80
CA SER A 341 9.64 -0.52 32.11
C SER A 341 8.25 -0.32 32.70
N THR A 342 8.02 -0.85 33.91
CA THR A 342 6.82 -0.54 34.71
C THR A 342 6.54 0.94 34.59
N PHE A 343 5.37 1.31 34.06
CA PHE A 343 4.87 2.68 34.03
C PHE A 343 5.14 3.28 35.42
N HIS A 344 6.08 4.22 35.50
CA HIS A 344 6.23 5.01 36.70
C HIS A 344 4.93 5.81 36.79
N HIS A 345 4.12 5.49 37.80
CA HIS A 345 2.85 6.16 38.09
C HIS A 345 2.98 7.66 37.84
N LEU A 346 2.29 8.14 36.81
CA LEU A 346 2.01 9.56 36.60
C LEU A 346 0.99 10.04 37.64
#